data_AF-K5CPV8-F1
#
_entry.id   AF-K5CPV8-F1
#
_cell.length_a   1.000
_cell.length_b   1.000
_cell.length_c   1.000
_cell.angle_alpha   90.00
_cell.angle_beta   90.00
_cell.angle_gamma   90.00
#
_symmetry.space_group_name_H-M   'P 1'
#
loop_
_entity.id
_entity.type
_entity.pdbx_description
1 polymer ?
#
loop_
_entity_poly.entity_id
_entity_poly.type
_entity_poly.pdbx_seq_one_letter_code
_entity_poly.pdbx_strand_id
1 'polypeptide(L)'
;MSENKLNVIVPKDYNGAPIEVVLREGEAPVALDPKEPERVVINGTIDAPIRWLEKRVELINQKATNIIVNRDKMRMALTIDETSYYQTEINGILQASKEMQEFGINVEKKWEPIKLSKFIKMHRAFFTDKSQNMMLVSTLKNFKAKVNQDIERSKEENGSKVDNYSQVVDSNLPKSFKLNIPLFKGFACEEIEVEIYADVDGRDVSLSLVSAGANEAIEEYKNKVIDEQLGAIRQIAPDIVIVEV
;
A
#
# COMPACT_ATOMS: atom_id res chain seq x y z
N MET A 1 13.13 63.08 12.55
CA MET A 1 12.93 62.78 13.98
C MET A 1 11.79 63.66 14.47
N SER A 2 10.59 63.11 14.53
CA SER A 2 9.40 63.80 15.03
C SER A 2 9.51 63.88 16.55
N GLU A 3 9.57 65.07 17.14
CA GLU A 3 9.59 65.23 18.60
C GLU A 3 8.21 64.86 19.16
N ASN A 4 8.05 63.62 19.63
CA ASN A 4 6.86 63.21 20.37
C ASN A 4 6.91 63.84 21.78
N LYS A 5 6.16 64.92 21.99
CA LYS A 5 6.09 65.61 23.28
C LYS A 5 4.96 65.02 24.13
N LEU A 6 5.29 64.45 25.28
CA LEU A 6 4.32 64.00 26.28
C LEU A 6 3.93 65.19 27.16
N ASN A 7 2.63 65.47 27.28
CA ASN A 7 2.12 66.51 28.14
C ASN A 7 1.34 65.89 29.32
N VAL A 8 1.77 66.15 30.54
CA VAL A 8 1.14 65.63 31.77
C VAL A 8 0.44 66.78 32.47
N ILE A 9 -0.88 66.69 32.61
CA ILE A 9 -1.70 67.71 33.29
C ILE A 9 -2.14 67.15 34.64
N VAL A 10 -1.71 67.80 35.72
CA VAL A 10 -2.04 67.41 37.09
C VAL A 10 -3.22 68.27 37.60
N PRO A 11 -4.24 67.69 38.25
CA PRO A 11 -5.37 68.44 38.82
C PRO A 11 -4.93 69.45 39.89
N LYS A 12 -5.73 70.52 40.08
CA LYS A 12 -5.41 71.62 41.01
C LYS A 12 -5.44 71.21 42.50
N ASP A 13 -6.11 70.11 42.82
CA ASP A 13 -6.32 69.54 44.14
C ASP A 13 -5.34 68.40 44.47
N TYR A 14 -4.23 68.32 43.74
CA TYR A 14 -3.22 67.28 43.93
C TYR A 14 -2.56 67.35 45.32
N ASN A 15 -2.55 66.22 46.01
CA ASN A 15 -2.14 66.08 47.41
C ASN A 15 -0.62 66.00 47.65
N GLY A 16 0.20 66.21 46.62
CA GLY A 16 1.66 66.25 46.73
C GLY A 16 2.36 64.88 46.77
N ALA A 17 1.66 63.77 46.52
CA ALA A 17 2.30 62.46 46.37
C ALA A 17 3.28 62.44 45.16
N PRO A 18 4.23 61.50 45.06
CA PRO A 18 5.05 61.35 43.86
C PRO A 18 4.24 60.82 42.67
N ILE A 19 4.34 61.44 41.48
CA ILE A 19 3.79 60.90 40.23
C ILE A 19 4.91 60.21 39.46
N GLU A 20 4.75 58.91 39.21
CA GLU A 20 5.68 58.13 38.41
C GLU A 20 5.11 57.90 37.02
N VAL A 21 5.87 58.27 35.98
CA VAL A 21 5.53 58.00 34.58
C VAL A 21 6.51 56.96 34.07
N VAL A 22 6.03 55.73 33.85
CA VAL A 22 6.83 54.62 33.33
C VAL A 22 6.51 54.42 31.86
N LEU A 23 7.46 54.79 30.98
CA LEU A 23 7.38 54.42 29.56
C LEU A 23 7.83 52.97 29.42
N ARG A 24 6.97 52.10 28.89
CA ARG A 24 7.33 50.71 28.56
C ARG A 24 7.36 50.59 27.05
N GLU A 25 8.55 50.39 26.50
CA GLU A 25 8.74 50.07 25.09
C GLU A 25 8.66 48.55 24.94
N GLY A 26 7.73 48.08 24.10
CA GLY A 26 7.66 46.69 23.68
C GLY A 26 8.03 46.61 22.21
N GLU A 27 9.05 45.84 21.86
CA GLU A 27 9.26 45.45 20.47
C GLU A 27 8.13 44.50 20.06
N ALA A 28 7.41 44.85 18.99
CA ALA A 28 6.51 43.90 18.36
C ALA A 28 7.35 42.71 17.89
N PRO A 29 6.91 41.45 18.11
CA PRO A 29 7.62 40.30 17.59
C PRO A 29 7.80 40.48 16.08
N VAL A 30 9.02 40.20 15.60
CA VAL A 30 9.35 40.25 14.16
C VAL A 30 8.29 39.44 13.43
N ALA A 31 7.57 40.09 12.51
CA ALA A 31 6.61 39.40 11.65
C ALA A 31 7.39 38.31 10.92
N LEU A 32 7.05 37.05 11.17
CA LEU A 32 7.64 35.94 10.45
C LEU A 32 7.36 36.14 8.96
N ASP A 33 8.36 35.85 8.13
CA ASP A 33 8.16 35.86 6.69
C ASP A 33 6.98 34.95 6.33
N PRO A 34 6.01 35.42 5.52
CA PRO A 34 4.91 34.60 5.05
C PRO A 34 5.48 33.34 4.37
N LYS A 35 5.23 32.17 4.95
CA LYS A 35 5.59 30.90 4.31
C LYS A 35 4.72 30.73 3.07
N GLU A 36 5.36 30.45 1.93
CA GLU A 36 4.62 30.14 0.71
C GLU A 36 3.74 28.89 0.93
N PRO A 37 2.53 28.87 0.37
CA PRO A 37 1.65 27.71 0.48
C PRO A 37 2.30 26.50 -0.18
N GLU A 38 2.31 25.37 0.53
CA GLU A 38 2.84 24.11 0.01
C GLU A 38 1.78 23.35 -0.79
N ARG A 39 2.22 22.68 -1.85
CA ARG A 39 1.37 21.75 -2.59
C ARG A 39 0.98 20.58 -1.68
N VAL A 40 -0.32 20.31 -1.59
CA VAL A 40 -0.82 19.17 -0.82
C VAL A 40 -0.80 17.93 -1.71
N VAL A 41 0.03 16.96 -1.36
CA VAL A 41 0.07 15.64 -2.03
C VAL A 41 -0.10 14.56 -0.99
N ILE A 42 -1.17 13.78 -1.11
CA ILE A 42 -1.50 12.69 -0.18
C ILE A 42 -1.50 11.38 -0.96
N ASN A 43 -0.76 10.40 -0.48
CA ASN A 43 -0.72 9.05 -1.03
C ASN A 43 -1.29 8.08 -0.01
N GLY A 44 -2.32 7.33 -0.41
CA GLY A 44 -3.01 6.38 0.45
C GLY A 44 -3.55 5.16 -0.30
N THR A 45 -4.38 4.40 0.39
CA THR A 45 -5.14 3.29 -0.19
C THR A 45 -6.19 3.80 -1.18
N ILE A 46 -6.78 2.89 -1.95
CA ILE A 46 -7.73 3.21 -3.03
C ILE A 46 -8.93 4.08 -2.58
N ASP A 47 -9.26 4.06 -1.29
CA ASP A 47 -10.32 4.84 -0.66
C ASP A 47 -9.90 6.27 -0.24
N ALA A 48 -8.62 6.64 -0.40
CA ALA A 48 -8.14 7.97 -0.01
C ALA A 48 -8.90 9.12 -0.71
N PRO A 49 -9.20 9.07 -2.03
CA PRO A 49 -9.98 10.10 -2.69
C PRO A 49 -11.39 10.27 -2.12
N ILE A 50 -12.13 9.17 -1.89
CA ILE A 50 -13.49 9.26 -1.36
C ILE A 50 -13.50 9.77 0.08
N ARG A 51 -12.61 9.27 0.95
CA ARG A 51 -12.49 9.75 2.34
C ARG A 51 -12.16 11.24 2.42
N TRP A 52 -11.40 11.73 1.45
CA TRP A 52 -11.11 13.15 1.34
C TRP A 52 -12.38 13.94 0.98
N LEU A 53 -13.11 13.50 -0.06
CA LEU A 53 -14.35 14.13 -0.52
C LEU A 53 -15.44 14.12 0.54
N GLU A 54 -15.64 13.01 1.26
CA GLU A 54 -16.61 12.89 2.35
C GLU A 54 -16.52 13.99 3.41
N LYS A 55 -15.32 14.55 3.62
CA LYS A 55 -15.07 15.58 4.65
C LYS A 55 -14.93 16.98 4.08
N ARG A 56 -14.67 17.12 2.78
CA ARG A 56 -14.22 18.39 2.17
C ARG A 56 -14.89 18.72 0.84
N VAL A 57 -15.89 17.96 0.40
CA VAL A 57 -16.60 18.21 -0.86
C VAL A 57 -17.19 19.63 -0.93
N GLU A 58 -17.65 20.17 0.19
CA GLU A 58 -18.21 21.53 0.28
C GLU A 58 -17.15 22.63 0.12
N LEU A 59 -15.87 22.30 0.26
CA LEU A 59 -14.76 23.26 0.19
C LEU A 59 -14.17 23.40 -1.21
N ILE A 60 -14.60 22.58 -2.17
CA ILE A 60 -14.00 22.53 -3.51
C ILE A 60 -14.96 22.95 -4.61
N ASN A 61 -14.40 23.47 -5.69
CA ASN A 61 -15.12 23.60 -6.94
C ASN A 61 -15.04 22.29 -7.73
N GLN A 62 -16.13 21.53 -7.73
CA GLN A 62 -16.21 20.24 -8.42
C GLN A 62 -15.91 20.33 -9.92
N LYS A 63 -16.27 21.44 -10.58
CA LYS A 63 -16.04 21.64 -12.02
C LYS A 63 -14.59 21.96 -12.39
N ALA A 64 -13.77 22.34 -11.40
CA ALA A 64 -12.33 22.55 -11.54
C ALA A 64 -11.53 21.38 -10.94
N THR A 65 -12.21 20.26 -10.68
CA THR A 65 -11.67 19.06 -10.07
C THR A 65 -11.88 17.89 -11.03
N ASN A 66 -10.88 17.03 -11.15
CA ASN A 66 -10.97 15.82 -11.95
C ASN A 66 -10.53 14.60 -11.15
N ILE A 67 -11.05 13.44 -11.58
CA ILE A 67 -10.58 12.14 -11.13
C ILE A 67 -10.07 11.36 -12.33
N ILE A 68 -8.82 10.93 -12.26
CA ILE A 68 -8.21 10.05 -13.25
C ILE A 68 -8.15 8.64 -12.66
N VAL A 69 -8.73 7.69 -13.37
CA VAL A 69 -8.77 6.28 -13.00
C VAL A 69 -7.92 5.50 -13.99
N ASN A 70 -6.93 4.76 -13.49
CA ASN A 70 -6.17 3.80 -14.28
C ASN A 70 -6.36 2.41 -13.68
N ARG A 71 -7.18 1.59 -14.34
CA ARG A 71 -7.52 0.25 -13.86
C ARG A 71 -6.31 -0.68 -13.89
N ASP A 72 -5.48 -0.59 -14.92
CA ASP A 72 -4.28 -1.43 -15.07
C ASP A 72 -3.28 -1.26 -13.93
N LYS A 73 -3.09 -0.01 -13.49
CA LYS A 73 -2.23 0.34 -12.34
C LYS A 73 -3.00 0.37 -11.03
N MET A 74 -4.28 0.00 -11.03
CA MET A 74 -5.11 -0.06 -9.82
C MET A 74 -5.09 1.27 -9.04
N ARG A 75 -5.11 2.39 -9.76
CA ARG A 75 -4.90 3.74 -9.20
C ARG A 75 -6.06 4.66 -9.53
N MET A 76 -6.41 5.50 -8.56
CA MET A 76 -7.31 6.62 -8.72
C MET A 76 -6.65 7.89 -8.16
N ALA A 77 -6.65 8.96 -8.92
CA ALA A 77 -6.08 10.25 -8.52
C ALA A 77 -7.16 11.31 -8.59
N LEU A 78 -7.38 12.01 -7.48
CA LEU A 78 -8.23 13.19 -7.38
C LEU A 78 -7.32 14.42 -7.43
N THR A 79 -7.54 15.29 -8.42
CA THR A 79 -6.83 16.55 -8.59
C THR A 79 -7.81 17.70 -8.44
N ILE A 80 -7.55 18.57 -7.47
CA ILE A 80 -8.38 19.73 -7.15
C ILE A 80 -7.66 20.99 -7.62
N ASP A 81 -8.40 21.91 -8.23
CA ASP A 81 -7.90 23.12 -8.87
C ASP A 81 -6.88 22.80 -9.96
N GLU A 82 -7.31 22.01 -10.97
CA GLU A 82 -6.44 21.42 -12.01
C GLU A 82 -5.60 22.42 -12.83
N THR A 83 -5.97 23.70 -12.83
CA THR A 83 -5.21 24.77 -13.51
C THR A 83 -4.22 25.49 -12.58
N SER A 84 -4.24 25.20 -11.29
CA SER A 84 -3.43 25.84 -10.27
C SER A 84 -2.06 25.18 -10.15
N TYR A 85 -1.01 25.98 -10.05
CA TYR A 85 0.31 25.48 -9.67
C TYR A 85 0.28 24.80 -8.28
N TYR A 86 -0.59 25.26 -7.38
CA TYR A 86 -0.74 24.73 -6.03
C TYR A 86 -1.84 23.66 -5.91
N GLN A 87 -2.19 23.00 -7.01
CA GLN A 87 -3.22 21.95 -7.03
C GLN A 87 -2.98 20.90 -5.94
N THR A 88 -4.07 20.45 -5.34
CA THR A 88 -4.06 19.35 -4.36
C THR A 88 -4.23 18.03 -5.10
N GLU A 89 -3.36 17.06 -4.80
CA GLU A 89 -3.40 15.73 -5.37
C GLU A 89 -3.62 14.67 -4.29
N ILE A 90 -4.69 13.90 -4.42
CA ILE A 90 -5.01 12.78 -3.54
C ILE A 90 -4.95 11.50 -4.36
N ASN A 91 -3.94 10.68 -4.08
CA ASN A 91 -3.67 9.45 -4.80
C ASN A 91 -4.10 8.25 -3.97
N GLY A 92 -5.08 7.51 -4.49
CA GLY A 92 -5.45 6.19 -3.99
C GLY A 92 -4.89 5.08 -4.87
N ILE A 93 -4.31 4.06 -4.26
CA ILE A 93 -3.83 2.87 -4.96
C ILE A 93 -4.28 1.60 -4.25
N LEU A 94 -4.79 0.64 -5.04
CA LEU A 94 -5.08 -0.71 -4.56
C LEU A 94 -3.80 -1.54 -4.70
N GLN A 95 -3.13 -1.79 -3.58
CA GLN A 95 -1.86 -2.51 -3.51
C GLN A 95 -2.02 -3.81 -2.76
N ALA A 96 -1.32 -4.85 -3.20
CA ALA A 96 -1.18 -6.09 -2.45
C ALA A 96 -0.75 -5.81 -1.01
N SER A 97 -1.29 -6.59 -0.08
CA SER A 97 -0.95 -6.48 1.34
C SER A 97 0.54 -6.72 1.58
N LYS A 98 1.00 -6.26 2.74
CA LYS A 98 2.38 -6.50 3.16
C LYS A 98 2.66 -8.00 3.24
N GLU A 99 1.70 -8.76 3.75
CA GLU A 99 1.76 -10.20 3.93
C GLU A 99 1.88 -10.92 2.58
N MET A 100 1.03 -10.61 1.60
CA MET A 100 1.12 -11.19 0.25
C MET A 100 2.50 -10.97 -0.37
N GLN A 101 3.05 -9.76 -0.23
CA GLN A 101 4.38 -9.40 -0.73
C GLN A 101 5.52 -10.11 0.02
N GLU A 102 5.43 -10.19 1.35
CA GLU A 102 6.47 -10.81 2.19
C GLU A 102 6.51 -12.33 2.00
N PHE A 103 5.36 -13.00 1.92
CA PHE A 103 5.30 -14.41 1.55
C PHE A 103 5.76 -14.63 0.10
N GLY A 104 5.50 -13.65 -0.77
CA GLY A 104 5.80 -13.74 -2.19
C GLY A 104 4.91 -14.75 -2.90
N ILE A 105 3.60 -14.67 -2.62
CA ILE A 105 2.57 -15.49 -3.28
C ILE A 105 2.31 -14.90 -4.67
N ASN A 106 2.25 -15.76 -5.69
CA ASN A 106 1.99 -15.38 -7.09
C ASN A 106 3.00 -14.39 -7.69
N VAL A 107 4.21 -14.32 -7.13
CA VAL A 107 5.32 -13.54 -7.66
C VAL A 107 6.52 -14.46 -7.91
N GLU A 108 7.49 -14.00 -8.70
CA GLU A 108 8.73 -14.73 -9.01
C GLU A 108 9.71 -14.80 -7.82
N LYS A 109 9.20 -15.00 -6.60
CA LYS A 109 9.99 -15.16 -5.39
C LYS A 109 10.30 -16.64 -5.16
N LYS A 110 11.58 -16.97 -5.28
CA LYS A 110 12.10 -18.30 -5.00
C LYS A 110 12.60 -18.39 -3.56
N TRP A 111 12.22 -19.45 -2.88
CA TRP A 111 12.63 -19.74 -1.52
C TRP A 111 13.53 -20.96 -1.44
N GLU A 112 14.62 -20.87 -0.68
CA GLU A 112 15.30 -22.07 -0.21
C GLU A 112 14.45 -22.75 0.88
N PRO A 113 14.29 -24.09 0.88
CA PRO A 113 13.45 -24.80 1.85
C PRO A 113 13.74 -24.44 3.32
N ILE A 114 15.03 -24.34 3.68
CA ILE A 114 15.44 -23.97 5.05
C ILE A 114 15.06 -22.52 5.37
N LYS A 115 15.21 -21.58 4.43
CA LYS A 115 14.82 -20.18 4.62
C LYS A 115 13.30 -20.05 4.75
N LEU A 116 12.54 -20.74 3.90
CA LEU A 116 11.08 -20.78 4.00
C LEU A 116 10.61 -21.36 5.34
N SER A 117 11.26 -22.41 5.83
CA SER A 117 10.93 -23.01 7.13
C SER A 117 11.06 -22.00 8.28
N LYS A 118 12.14 -21.19 8.28
CA LYS A 118 12.36 -20.13 9.29
C LYS A 118 11.33 -19.01 9.14
N PHE A 119 11.05 -18.61 7.90
CA PHE A 119 10.06 -17.59 7.59
C PHE A 119 8.68 -17.98 8.10
N ILE A 120 8.18 -19.17 7.72
CA ILE A 120 6.88 -19.69 8.15
C ILE A 120 6.79 -19.84 9.67
N LYS A 121 7.90 -20.20 10.34
CA LYS A 121 7.97 -20.25 11.81
C LYS A 121 7.74 -18.89 12.46
N MET A 122 8.28 -17.82 11.88
CA MET A 122 8.09 -16.44 12.38
C MET A 122 6.70 -15.89 12.05
N HIS A 123 6.09 -16.37 10.97
CA HIS A 123 4.78 -15.93 10.47
C HIS A 123 3.62 -16.82 10.93
N ARG A 124 3.78 -17.49 12.07
CA ARG A 124 2.78 -18.41 12.64
C ARG A 124 1.43 -17.75 12.93
N ALA A 125 1.40 -16.43 13.15
CA ALA A 125 0.18 -15.67 13.42
C ALA A 125 -0.85 -15.75 12.28
N PHE A 126 -0.40 -16.00 11.05
CA PHE A 126 -1.27 -16.05 9.87
C PHE A 126 -1.85 -17.44 9.59
N PHE A 127 -1.55 -18.44 10.42
CA PHE A 127 -2.11 -19.78 10.31
C PHE A 127 -3.31 -19.90 11.24
N THR A 128 -4.45 -20.32 10.68
CA THR A 128 -5.65 -20.65 11.47
C THR A 128 -5.38 -21.83 12.39
N ASP A 129 -4.66 -22.84 11.89
CA ASP A 129 -4.21 -23.99 12.67
C ASP A 129 -2.71 -23.93 13.00
N LYS A 130 -2.42 -23.76 14.29
CA LYS A 130 -1.10 -23.77 14.88
C LYS A 130 -0.35 -25.10 14.69
N SER A 131 -1.07 -26.21 14.50
CA SER A 131 -0.51 -27.54 14.28
C SER A 131 -0.02 -27.70 12.83
N GLN A 132 -0.80 -27.21 11.85
CA GLN A 132 -0.42 -27.18 10.43
C GLN A 132 0.87 -26.39 10.21
N ASN A 133 1.01 -25.22 10.86
CA ASN A 133 2.26 -24.46 10.82
C ASN A 133 3.46 -25.28 11.30
N MET A 134 3.33 -25.99 12.43
CA MET A 134 4.43 -26.75 13.02
C MET A 134 4.82 -27.96 12.16
N MET A 135 3.83 -28.64 11.57
CA MET A 135 4.06 -29.70 10.60
C MET A 135 4.79 -29.16 9.37
N LEU A 136 4.30 -28.08 8.77
CA LEU A 136 4.91 -27.47 7.57
C LEU A 136 6.36 -27.01 7.82
N VAL A 137 6.64 -26.36 8.95
CA VAL A 137 8.00 -25.98 9.34
C VAL A 137 8.91 -27.20 9.44
N SER A 138 8.41 -28.29 10.02
CA SER A 138 9.18 -29.53 10.19
C SER A 138 9.43 -30.24 8.86
N THR A 139 8.44 -30.26 7.97
CA THR A 139 8.54 -30.80 6.62
C THR A 139 9.57 -30.03 5.80
N LEU A 140 9.50 -28.69 5.79
CA LEU A 140 10.43 -27.83 5.05
C LEU A 140 11.86 -27.91 5.59
N LYS A 141 12.03 -28.02 6.91
CA LYS A 141 13.35 -28.17 7.53
C LYS A 141 14.02 -29.49 7.17
N ASN A 142 13.23 -30.55 7.03
CA ASN A 142 13.68 -31.89 6.69
C ASN A 142 13.44 -32.23 5.21
N PHE A 143 13.24 -31.20 4.38
CA PHE A 143 12.93 -31.38 2.96
C PHE A 143 14.06 -32.13 2.27
N LYS A 144 13.70 -33.21 1.58
CA LYS A 144 14.60 -34.01 0.75
C LYS A 144 13.94 -34.16 -0.61
N ALA A 145 14.50 -33.54 -1.64
CA ALA A 145 14.07 -33.78 -3.01
C ALA A 145 14.81 -35.00 -3.56
N LYS A 146 14.07 -36.04 -3.96
CA LYS A 146 14.64 -37.09 -4.81
C LYS A 146 14.42 -36.66 -6.26
N VAL A 147 15.50 -36.21 -6.90
CA VAL A 147 15.48 -35.88 -8.32
C VAL A 147 15.59 -37.18 -9.12
N ASN A 148 14.46 -37.72 -9.56
CA ASN A 148 14.46 -38.77 -10.57
C ASN A 148 14.58 -38.07 -11.94
N GLN A 149 15.76 -38.12 -12.55
CA GLN A 149 15.95 -37.76 -13.96
C GLN A 149 15.68 -39.00 -14.79
N ASP A 150 14.44 -39.19 -15.24
CA ASP A 150 14.14 -40.20 -16.26
C ASP A 150 14.52 -39.61 -17.63
N ILE A 151 15.56 -40.18 -18.24
CA ILE A 151 16.01 -39.83 -19.59
C ILE A 151 15.47 -40.89 -20.54
N GLU A 152 14.28 -40.67 -21.10
CA GLU A 152 13.78 -41.46 -22.22
C GLU A 152 14.38 -40.93 -23.53
N ARG A 153 15.38 -41.65 -24.05
CA ARG A 153 15.89 -41.44 -25.41
C ARG A 153 15.09 -42.29 -26.40
N SER A 154 13.99 -41.78 -26.92
CA SER A 154 13.37 -42.35 -28.12
C SER A 154 14.19 -41.94 -29.35
N LYS A 155 14.90 -42.89 -29.96
CA LYS A 155 15.46 -42.71 -31.31
C LYS A 155 14.41 -43.20 -32.31
N GLU A 156 13.79 -42.28 -33.05
CA GLU A 156 13.07 -42.64 -34.27
C GLU A 156 14.05 -42.71 -35.46
N GLU A 157 13.83 -43.62 -36.40
CA GLU A 157 14.67 -43.84 -37.59
C GLU A 157 14.75 -42.63 -38.54
N ASN A 158 13.94 -41.58 -38.33
CA ASN A 158 13.88 -40.37 -39.14
C ASN A 158 14.89 -39.27 -38.73
N GLY A 159 15.78 -39.52 -37.78
CA GLY A 159 16.82 -38.56 -37.36
C GLY A 159 16.30 -37.39 -36.52
N SER A 160 15.02 -37.35 -36.19
CA SER A 160 14.48 -36.39 -35.23
C SER A 160 14.70 -36.91 -33.81
N LYS A 161 15.43 -36.13 -33.01
CA LYS A 161 15.75 -36.45 -31.62
C LYS A 161 14.94 -35.53 -30.72
N VAL A 162 13.87 -36.06 -30.12
CA VAL A 162 13.12 -35.35 -29.09
C VAL A 162 13.59 -35.86 -27.75
N ASP A 163 14.41 -35.05 -27.06
CA ASP A 163 14.79 -35.32 -25.68
C ASP A 163 13.66 -34.79 -24.77
N ASN A 164 12.83 -35.68 -24.22
CA ASN A 164 11.77 -35.28 -23.29
C ASN A 164 12.32 -35.33 -21.85
N TYR A 165 12.48 -34.17 -21.21
CA TYR A 165 12.95 -34.07 -19.83
C TYR A 165 11.75 -33.97 -18.89
N SER A 166 11.30 -35.09 -18.32
CA SER A 166 10.33 -35.05 -17.22
C SER A 166 11.05 -35.19 -15.89
N GLN A 167 11.05 -34.14 -15.08
CA GLN A 167 11.62 -34.17 -13.74
C GLN A 167 10.49 -34.23 -12.71
N VAL A 168 10.13 -35.43 -12.28
CA VAL A 168 9.13 -35.62 -11.22
C VAL A 168 9.85 -35.50 -9.89
N VAL A 169 9.56 -34.43 -9.14
CA VAL A 169 10.06 -34.25 -7.77
C VAL A 169 9.15 -35.01 -6.83
N ASP A 170 9.56 -36.22 -6.42
CA ASP A 170 8.90 -36.94 -5.33
C ASP A 170 9.28 -36.24 -4.01
N SER A 171 8.33 -35.48 -3.47
CA SER A 171 8.56 -34.56 -2.36
C SER A 171 7.61 -34.86 -1.20
N ASN A 172 8.10 -34.71 0.03
CA ASN A 172 7.31 -34.84 1.24
C ASN A 172 6.47 -33.58 1.56
N LEU A 173 6.42 -32.60 0.64
CA LEU A 173 5.69 -31.35 0.86
C LEU A 173 4.18 -31.61 0.86
N PRO A 174 3.41 -30.93 1.72
CA PRO A 174 1.97 -30.93 1.59
C PRO A 174 1.56 -30.26 0.27
N LYS A 175 0.44 -30.70 -0.32
CA LYS A 175 -0.09 -30.12 -1.56
C LYS A 175 -0.37 -28.62 -1.41
N SER A 176 -0.98 -28.26 -0.29
CA SER A 176 -1.36 -26.89 0.04
C SER A 176 -1.41 -26.67 1.55
N PHE A 177 -1.46 -25.40 1.95
CA PHE A 177 -1.74 -24.98 3.32
C PHE A 177 -2.56 -23.69 3.31
N LYS A 178 -3.25 -23.42 4.41
CA LYS A 178 -4.15 -22.27 4.53
C LYS A 178 -3.51 -21.13 5.31
N LEU A 179 -3.68 -19.92 4.80
CA LEU A 179 -3.29 -18.67 5.46
C LEU A 179 -4.52 -17.78 5.63
N ASN A 180 -4.57 -17.03 6.73
CA ASN A 180 -5.54 -15.97 6.95
C ASN A 180 -4.82 -14.62 6.88
N ILE A 181 -4.83 -14.01 5.69
CA ILE A 181 -4.14 -12.74 5.40
C ILE A 181 -5.02 -11.84 4.53
N PRO A 182 -4.85 -10.51 4.59
CA PRO A 182 -5.54 -9.63 3.66
C PRO A 182 -4.91 -9.73 2.27
N LEU A 183 -5.69 -9.66 1.19
CA LEU A 183 -5.15 -9.59 -0.16
C LEU A 183 -4.59 -8.21 -0.50
N PHE A 184 -5.28 -7.15 -0.05
CA PHE A 184 -4.91 -5.75 -0.29
C PHE A 184 -4.68 -4.98 1.00
N LYS A 185 -3.90 -3.89 0.93
CA LYS A 185 -3.69 -2.99 2.08
C LYS A 185 -5.00 -2.35 2.53
N GLY A 186 -5.30 -2.48 3.82
CA GLY A 186 -6.51 -1.92 4.44
C GLY A 186 -7.76 -2.80 4.33
N PHE A 187 -7.65 -3.99 3.73
CA PHE A 187 -8.75 -4.96 3.61
C PHE A 187 -8.75 -5.93 4.80
N ALA A 188 -9.89 -6.60 5.01
CA ALA A 188 -10.01 -7.65 6.00
C ALA A 188 -9.18 -8.89 5.61
N CYS A 189 -8.77 -9.67 6.61
CA CYS A 189 -8.13 -10.95 6.34
C CYS A 189 -9.15 -11.95 5.80
N GLU A 190 -8.74 -12.72 4.80
CA GLU A 190 -9.50 -13.82 4.26
C GLU A 190 -8.64 -15.09 4.22
N GLU A 191 -9.31 -16.25 4.24
CA GLU A 191 -8.63 -17.53 4.15
C GLU A 191 -8.26 -17.82 2.70
N ILE A 192 -6.97 -17.97 2.43
CA ILE A 192 -6.44 -18.36 1.13
C ILE A 192 -5.73 -19.69 1.23
N GLU A 193 -5.86 -20.50 0.17
CA GLU A 193 -5.14 -21.75 0.01
C GLU A 193 -3.87 -21.50 -0.82
N VAL A 194 -2.71 -21.85 -0.27
CA VAL A 194 -1.40 -21.66 -0.88
C VAL A 194 -0.76 -23.01 -1.16
N GLU A 195 -0.39 -23.20 -2.42
CA GLU A 195 0.34 -24.35 -2.95
C GLU A 195 1.84 -24.07 -2.97
N ILE A 196 2.64 -25.13 -2.81
CA ILE A 196 4.10 -25.05 -2.85
C ILE A 196 4.59 -25.79 -4.09
N TYR A 197 5.17 -25.04 -5.01
CA TYR A 197 5.82 -25.60 -6.19
C TYR A 197 7.32 -25.74 -5.92
N ALA A 198 7.90 -26.87 -6.33
CA ALA A 198 9.33 -27.10 -6.22
C ALA A 198 9.95 -27.08 -7.61
N ASP A 199 10.79 -26.09 -7.86
CA ASP A 199 11.59 -25.95 -9.08
C ASP A 199 12.99 -26.46 -8.80
N VAL A 200 13.52 -27.28 -9.71
CA VAL A 200 14.90 -27.80 -9.60
C VAL A 200 15.73 -27.27 -10.75
N ASP A 201 16.84 -26.64 -10.40
CA ASP A 201 17.86 -26.19 -11.36
C ASP A 201 19.18 -26.90 -11.04
N GLY A 202 19.45 -27.97 -11.79
CA GLY A 202 20.60 -28.84 -11.56
C GLY A 202 20.56 -29.53 -10.19
N ARG A 203 21.33 -29.00 -9.22
CA ARG A 203 21.40 -29.51 -7.84
C ARG A 203 20.62 -28.65 -6.84
N ASP A 204 20.24 -27.44 -7.24
CA ASP A 204 19.55 -26.51 -6.36
C ASP A 204 18.04 -26.68 -6.48
N VAL A 205 17.35 -26.69 -5.33
CA VAL A 205 15.89 -26.75 -5.27
C VAL A 205 15.37 -25.45 -4.69
N SER A 206 14.52 -24.78 -5.44
CA SER A 206 13.79 -23.59 -5.02
C SER A 206 12.30 -23.88 -4.87
N LEU A 207 11.66 -23.23 -3.92
CA LEU A 207 10.23 -23.32 -3.67
C LEU A 207 9.54 -22.01 -4.04
N SER A 208 8.41 -22.12 -4.71
CA SER A 208 7.57 -21.01 -5.16
C SER A 208 6.20 -21.14 -4.50
N LEU A 209 5.62 -20.04 -4.03
CA LEU A 209 4.30 -20.04 -3.39
C LEU A 209 3.26 -19.51 -4.38
N VAL A 210 2.22 -20.31 -4.63
CA VAL A 210 1.18 -19.99 -5.61
C VAL A 210 -0.17 -20.18 -4.97
N SER A 211 -1.11 -19.28 -5.26
CA SER A 211 -2.50 -19.39 -4.85
C SER A 211 -3.39 -18.98 -6.01
N ALA A 212 -4.01 -19.96 -6.67
CA ALA A 212 -4.97 -19.71 -7.74
C ALA A 212 -6.18 -18.92 -7.23
N GLY A 213 -6.70 -19.29 -6.06
CA GLY A 213 -7.84 -18.60 -5.43
C GLY A 213 -7.54 -17.13 -5.10
N ALA A 214 -6.35 -16.83 -4.56
CA ALA A 214 -5.96 -15.44 -4.33
C ALA A 214 -5.81 -14.66 -5.64
N ASN A 215 -5.32 -15.28 -6.71
CA ASN A 215 -5.18 -14.61 -8.01
C ASN A 215 -6.54 -14.29 -8.63
N GLU A 216 -7.47 -15.23 -8.60
CA GLU A 216 -8.84 -15.04 -9.06
C GLU A 216 -9.56 -13.94 -8.26
N ALA A 217 -9.45 -13.98 -6.94
CA ALA A 217 -10.03 -12.95 -6.07
C ALA A 217 -9.44 -11.56 -6.34
N ILE A 218 -8.12 -11.45 -6.57
CA ILE A 218 -7.48 -10.17 -6.94
C ILE A 218 -8.07 -9.61 -8.24
N GLU A 219 -8.25 -10.44 -9.27
CA GLU A 219 -8.83 -10.00 -10.54
C GLU A 219 -10.30 -9.59 -10.41
N GLU A 220 -11.08 -10.30 -9.60
CA GLU A 220 -12.48 -9.91 -9.32
C GLU A 220 -12.54 -8.57 -8.56
N TYR A 221 -11.71 -8.41 -7.53
CA TYR A 221 -11.69 -7.21 -6.70
C TYR A 221 -11.21 -5.97 -7.47
N LYS A 222 -10.30 -6.12 -8.44
CA LYS A 222 -9.72 -5.00 -9.20
C LYS A 222 -10.77 -4.06 -9.75
N ASN A 223 -11.78 -4.60 -10.45
CA ASN A 223 -12.83 -3.79 -11.05
C ASN A 223 -13.89 -3.41 -10.01
N LYS A 224 -14.32 -4.38 -9.20
CA LYS A 224 -15.38 -4.20 -8.22
C LYS A 224 -15.08 -3.07 -7.23
N VAL A 225 -13.88 -3.06 -6.65
CA VAL A 225 -13.49 -2.05 -5.65
C VAL A 225 -13.47 -0.66 -6.27
N ILE A 226 -12.89 -0.52 -7.46
CA ILE A 226 -12.87 0.77 -8.17
C ILE A 226 -14.29 1.24 -8.46
N ASP A 227 -15.15 0.37 -8.98
CA ASP A 227 -16.54 0.72 -9.31
C ASP A 227 -17.34 1.13 -8.06
N GLU A 228 -17.14 0.46 -6.93
CA GLU A 228 -17.73 0.84 -5.64
C GLU A 228 -17.26 2.24 -5.20
N GLN A 229 -15.96 2.54 -5.31
CA GLN A 229 -15.44 3.88 -4.99
C GLN A 229 -16.03 4.94 -5.92
N LEU A 230 -16.07 4.70 -7.23
CA LEU A 230 -16.63 5.64 -8.20
C LEU A 230 -18.13 5.85 -7.98
N GLY A 231 -18.87 4.80 -7.60
CA GLY A 231 -20.27 4.88 -7.23
C GLY A 231 -20.49 5.81 -6.03
N ALA A 232 -19.70 5.66 -4.97
CA ALA A 232 -19.77 6.53 -3.79
C ALA A 232 -19.39 7.99 -4.13
N ILE A 233 -18.33 8.19 -4.94
CA ILE A 233 -17.90 9.51 -5.39
C ILE A 233 -19.01 10.22 -6.17
N ARG A 234 -19.71 9.52 -7.09
CA ARG A 234 -20.82 10.10 -7.87
C ARG A 234 -21.98 10.56 -7.00
N GLN A 235 -22.19 9.94 -5.84
CA GLN A 235 -23.25 10.36 -4.91
C GLN A 235 -22.86 11.62 -4.13
N ILE A 236 -21.58 11.75 -3.76
CA ILE A 236 -21.09 12.86 -2.93
C ILE A 236 -20.72 14.07 -3.78
N ALA A 237 -20.12 13.85 -4.95
CA ALA A 237 -19.57 14.89 -5.82
C ALA A 237 -19.94 14.63 -7.30
N PRO A 238 -21.23 14.85 -7.68
CA PRO A 238 -21.75 14.50 -9.00
C PRO A 238 -21.19 15.35 -10.14
N ASP A 239 -20.67 16.54 -9.85
CA ASP A 239 -20.17 17.48 -10.86
C ASP A 239 -18.67 17.29 -11.18
N ILE A 240 -17.97 16.41 -10.43
CA ILE A 240 -16.57 16.09 -10.71
C ILE A 240 -16.50 15.21 -11.96
N VAL A 241 -15.65 15.59 -12.91
CA VAL A 241 -15.38 14.77 -14.10
C VAL A 241 -14.53 13.55 -13.73
N ILE A 242 -14.93 12.37 -14.20
CA ILE A 242 -14.21 11.11 -14.02
C ILE A 242 -13.73 10.66 -15.39
N VAL A 243 -12.41 10.47 -15.54
CA VAL A 243 -11.75 10.08 -16.78
C VAL A 243 -11.01 8.76 -16.57
N GLU A 244 -11.27 7.76 -17.40
CA GLU A 244 -10.52 6.49 -17.41
C GLU A 244 -9.38 6.53 -18.44
N VAL A 245 -8.19 6.04 -18.06
CA VAL A 245 -6.95 6.03 -18.87
C VAL A 245 -6.19 4.72 -18.82
#